data_AF-A0A1Z4LVL3-F1
#
_entry.id   AF-A0A1Z4LVL3-F1
#
_cell.length_a   1.000
_cell.length_b   1.000
_cell.length_c   1.000
_cell.angle_alpha   90.00
_cell.angle_beta   90.00
_cell.angle_gamma   90.00
#
_symmetry.space_group_name_H-M   'P 1'
#
loop_
_entity.id
_entity.type
_entity.pdbx_description
1 polymer ?
#
loop_
_entity_poly.entity_id
_entity_poly.type
_entity_poly.pdbx_seq_one_letter_code
_entity_poly.pdbx_strand_id
1 'polypeptide(L)'
;MISVPSSTQNQLIRLSQGQLNLLEDCPRKFQNTYLEQLRPPVDPKYEESQLLGSHFHLLMQQQEMGLEISKFLEVDDNEQNQNSSKLKLQNWMNTFANIAPEILTPQTDSETFRESEHFRTLQVQNYLLTVIYDLLIANKSEVQILDWKTYRKAPSKRKLQYNWQTRLYLYVLAETSDYPPENISMTYWFVQSETKPKNIKFTYSSLQHQQTEKKLNQHLKKLTKWLQAYQQGKEFPQVPQGSKHCNYCQYASRCQRISGNAEEQISQDLLRTDSKLINLANIQEVPL
;
A
#
# COMPACT_ATOMS: atom_id res chain seq x y z
N MET A 1 37.94 -24.29 20.49
CA MET A 1 36.53 -24.08 20.86
C MET A 1 36.23 -22.61 20.67
N ILE A 2 35.61 -22.26 19.54
CA ILE A 2 35.26 -20.87 19.24
C ILE A 2 33.78 -20.74 19.55
N SER A 3 33.49 -19.99 20.60
CA SER A 3 32.18 -19.61 21.09
C SER A 3 31.36 -18.94 19.99
N VAL A 4 30.21 -19.55 19.66
CA VAL A 4 29.17 -18.93 18.84
C VAL A 4 28.50 -17.84 19.68
N PRO A 5 28.42 -16.58 19.20
CA PRO A 5 27.68 -15.56 19.91
C PRO A 5 26.18 -15.90 19.87
N SER A 6 25.60 -16.10 21.04
CA SER A 6 24.17 -16.04 21.27
C SER A 6 23.71 -14.59 21.07
N SER A 7 23.13 -14.28 19.91
CA SER A 7 22.42 -13.02 19.70
C SER A 7 21.06 -13.28 19.04
N THR A 8 20.11 -13.78 19.82
CA THR A 8 18.69 -13.61 19.49
C THR A 8 18.30 -12.15 19.74
N GLN A 9 18.80 -11.24 18.89
CA GLN A 9 18.08 -9.99 18.68
C GLN A 9 16.78 -10.38 18.00
N ASN A 10 15.69 -10.33 18.76
CA ASN A 10 14.35 -10.63 18.27
C ASN A 10 13.96 -9.50 17.30
N GLN A 11 14.41 -9.63 16.05
CA GLN A 11 14.24 -8.60 15.06
C GLN A 11 12.79 -8.58 14.61
N LEU A 12 12.11 -7.45 14.85
CA LEU A 12 10.73 -7.26 14.43
C LEU A 12 10.65 -7.23 12.90
N ILE A 13 9.74 -8.02 12.35
CA ILE A 13 9.45 -8.03 10.91
C ILE A 13 8.42 -6.93 10.63
N ARG A 14 8.80 -5.93 9.84
CA ARG A 14 7.89 -4.87 9.43
C ARG A 14 6.91 -5.38 8.37
N LEU A 15 5.63 -5.06 8.54
CA LEU A 15 4.57 -5.45 7.62
C LEU A 15 3.63 -4.27 7.33
N SER A 16 3.47 -3.95 6.06
CA SER A 16 2.47 -3.01 5.55
C SER A 16 1.25 -3.73 4.94
N GLN A 17 0.21 -2.96 4.65
CA GLN A 17 -0.98 -3.40 3.92
C GLN A 17 -0.65 -4.05 2.58
N GLY A 18 0.35 -3.53 1.85
CA GLY A 18 0.77 -4.08 0.56
C GLY A 18 1.37 -5.47 0.72
N GLN A 19 2.22 -5.65 1.74
CA GLN A 19 2.81 -6.92 2.10
C GLN A 19 1.76 -7.95 2.54
N LEU A 20 0.77 -7.55 3.35
CA LEU A 20 -0.33 -8.44 3.75
C LEU A 20 -1.24 -8.83 2.58
N ASN A 21 -1.57 -7.90 1.69
CA ASN A 21 -2.31 -8.20 0.45
C ASN A 21 -1.52 -9.19 -0.42
N LEU A 22 -0.21 -8.95 -0.63
CA LEU A 22 0.62 -9.85 -1.43
C LEU A 22 0.71 -11.25 -0.83
N LEU A 23 0.85 -11.34 0.49
CA LEU A 23 0.90 -12.59 1.22
C LEU A 23 -0.43 -13.35 1.13
N GLU A 24 -1.58 -12.66 1.24
CA GLU A 24 -2.92 -13.24 1.08
C GLU A 24 -3.14 -13.73 -0.35
N ASP A 25 -2.71 -12.95 -1.36
CA ASP A 25 -2.86 -13.29 -2.78
C ASP A 25 -1.94 -14.43 -3.22
N CYS A 26 -0.66 -14.38 -2.88
CA CYS A 26 0.33 -15.38 -3.29
C CYS A 26 1.57 -15.38 -2.37
N PRO A 27 1.67 -16.34 -1.41
CA PRO A 27 2.82 -16.46 -0.52
C PRO A 27 4.14 -16.66 -1.27
N ARG A 28 4.12 -17.40 -2.39
CA ARG A 28 5.30 -17.55 -3.23
C ARG A 28 5.77 -16.22 -3.82
N LYS A 29 4.84 -15.36 -4.25
CA LYS A 29 5.19 -14.03 -4.77
C LYS A 29 5.79 -13.16 -3.67
N PHE A 30 5.26 -13.25 -2.44
CA PHE A 30 5.85 -12.61 -1.27
C PHE A 30 7.31 -13.03 -1.03
N GLN A 31 7.60 -14.33 -1.06
CA GLN A 31 8.99 -14.82 -0.95
C GLN A 31 9.88 -14.21 -2.03
N ASN A 32 9.51 -14.34 -3.30
CA ASN A 32 10.33 -13.87 -4.42
C ASN A 32 10.61 -12.36 -4.32
N THR A 33 9.60 -11.57 -3.95
CA THR A 33 9.72 -10.11 -3.86
C THR A 33 10.50 -9.65 -2.63
N TYR A 34 10.21 -10.17 -1.44
CA TYR A 34 10.72 -9.59 -0.19
C TYR A 34 11.84 -10.38 0.47
N LEU A 35 11.86 -11.72 0.32
CA LEU A 35 12.91 -12.56 0.89
C LEU A 35 14.07 -12.73 -0.08
N GLU A 36 13.77 -12.93 -1.37
CA GLU A 36 14.77 -13.11 -2.43
C GLU A 36 15.14 -11.80 -3.13
N GLN A 37 14.36 -10.72 -2.88
CA GLN A 37 14.58 -9.39 -3.47
C GLN A 37 14.70 -9.40 -4.99
N LEU A 38 13.97 -10.30 -5.65
CA LEU A 38 13.95 -10.36 -7.10
C LEU A 38 13.23 -9.12 -7.64
N ARG A 39 13.88 -8.40 -8.55
CA ARG A 39 13.34 -7.22 -9.22
C ARG A 39 13.23 -7.50 -10.72
N PRO A 40 12.13 -8.07 -11.18
CA PRO A 40 11.89 -8.16 -12.61
C PRO A 40 11.61 -6.76 -13.18
N PRO A 41 11.84 -6.56 -14.48
CA PRO A 41 11.56 -5.29 -15.13
C PRO A 41 10.09 -4.90 -14.96
N VAL A 42 9.87 -3.64 -14.62
CA VAL A 42 8.54 -3.03 -14.49
C VAL A 42 8.11 -2.52 -15.87
N ASP A 43 6.81 -2.60 -16.18
CA ASP A 43 6.26 -1.96 -17.38
C ASP A 43 6.45 -0.43 -17.29
N PRO A 44 7.15 0.22 -18.24
CA PRO A 44 7.40 1.67 -18.20
C PRO A 44 6.13 2.51 -18.07
N LYS A 45 5.00 2.07 -18.65
CA LYS A 45 3.71 2.78 -18.53
C LYS A 45 3.15 2.72 -17.12
N TYR A 46 3.36 1.60 -16.45
CA TYR A 46 3.00 1.45 -15.05
C TYR A 46 3.88 2.35 -14.18
N GLU A 47 5.20 2.36 -14.41
CA GLU A 47 6.14 3.22 -13.68
C GLU A 47 5.81 4.72 -13.84
N GLU A 48 5.51 5.20 -15.05
CA GLU A 48 5.07 6.58 -15.28
C GLU A 48 3.82 6.92 -14.46
N SER A 49 2.86 6.00 -14.41
CA SER A 49 1.62 6.17 -13.64
C SER A 49 1.87 6.25 -12.13
N GLN A 50 2.80 5.43 -11.61
CA GLN A 50 3.22 5.44 -10.20
C GLN A 50 3.91 6.76 -9.82
N LEU A 51 4.82 7.23 -10.69
CA LEU A 51 5.52 8.51 -10.49
C LEU A 51 4.54 9.67 -10.46
N LEU A 52 3.59 9.71 -11.39
CA LEU A 52 2.56 10.74 -11.42
C LEU A 52 1.66 10.69 -10.18
N GLY A 53 1.28 9.49 -9.75
CA GLY A 53 0.57 9.28 -8.49
C GLY A 53 1.34 9.82 -7.28
N SER A 54 2.63 9.50 -7.18
CA SER A 54 3.50 9.94 -6.08
C SER A 54 3.64 11.48 -6.04
N HIS A 55 3.78 12.13 -7.20
CA HIS A 55 3.78 13.59 -7.28
C HIS A 55 2.47 14.21 -6.80
N PHE A 56 1.32 13.58 -7.09
CA PHE A 56 0.04 14.05 -6.60
C PHE A 56 -0.04 13.97 -5.06
N HIS A 57 0.39 12.86 -4.44
CA HIS A 57 0.42 12.76 -2.97
C HIS A 57 1.33 13.83 -2.35
N LEU A 58 2.49 14.08 -2.94
CA LEU A 58 3.40 15.14 -2.46
C LEU A 58 2.78 16.53 -2.54
N LEU A 59 2.05 16.85 -3.62
CA LEU A 59 1.32 18.12 -3.73
C LEU A 59 0.23 18.25 -2.67
N MET A 60 -0.51 17.17 -2.41
CA MET A 60 -1.53 17.13 -1.36
C MET A 60 -0.92 17.34 0.04
N GLN A 61 0.22 16.72 0.32
CA GLN A 61 0.97 16.91 1.56
C GLN A 61 1.44 18.37 1.72
N GLN A 62 2.08 18.93 0.68
CA GLN A 62 2.55 20.31 0.69
C GLN A 62 1.39 21.31 0.90
N GLN A 63 0.26 21.06 0.25
CA GLN A 63 -0.94 21.87 0.41
C GLN A 63 -1.47 21.81 1.84
N GLU A 64 -1.54 20.64 2.47
CA GLU A 64 -1.96 20.49 3.87
C GLU A 64 -1.02 21.25 4.84
N MET A 65 0.27 21.31 4.52
CA MET A 65 1.27 22.08 5.27
C MET A 65 1.20 23.60 5.02
N GLY A 66 0.29 24.07 4.16
CA GLY A 66 0.16 25.49 3.80
C GLY A 66 1.27 26.01 2.89
N LEU A 67 2.01 25.11 2.22
CA LEU A 67 3.06 25.48 1.27
C LEU A 67 2.45 25.87 -0.08
N GLU A 68 3.08 26.84 -0.75
CA GLU A 68 2.66 27.28 -2.08
C GLU A 68 2.97 26.19 -3.13
N ILE A 69 1.93 25.62 -3.73
CA ILE A 69 2.07 24.57 -4.76
C ILE A 69 1.92 25.08 -6.21
N SER A 70 1.47 26.33 -6.41
CA SER A 70 1.14 26.89 -7.74
C SER A 70 2.30 26.79 -8.72
N LYS A 71 3.53 27.12 -8.28
CA LYS A 71 4.75 27.06 -9.11
C LYS A 71 5.04 25.68 -9.68
N PHE A 72 4.69 24.62 -8.96
CA PHE A 72 4.84 23.23 -9.44
C PHE A 72 3.78 22.83 -10.46
N LEU A 73 2.72 23.63 -10.60
CA LEU A 73 1.58 23.40 -11.49
C LEU A 73 1.49 24.40 -12.66
N GLU A 74 2.33 25.44 -12.68
CA GLU A 74 2.42 26.44 -13.77
C GLU A 74 2.84 25.81 -15.11
N VAL A 75 1.91 25.57 -16.01
CA VAL A 75 2.24 25.08 -17.36
C VAL A 75 2.75 26.26 -18.18
N ASP A 76 3.98 26.19 -18.70
CA ASP A 76 4.50 27.19 -19.63
C ASP A 76 3.66 27.20 -20.91
N ASP A 77 3.49 28.36 -21.56
CA ASP A 77 2.73 28.49 -22.81
C ASP A 77 3.27 27.58 -23.94
N ASN A 78 4.53 27.13 -23.83
CA ASN A 78 5.17 26.21 -24.77
C ASN A 78 4.97 24.71 -24.41
N GLU A 79 4.46 24.39 -23.22
CA GLU A 79 4.17 23.04 -22.72
C GLU A 79 2.69 22.63 -22.91
N GLN A 80 2.04 23.08 -23.98
CA GLN A 80 0.64 22.73 -24.30
C GLN A 80 0.43 21.28 -24.79
N ASN A 81 1.40 20.38 -24.61
CA ASN A 81 1.17 18.97 -24.86
C ASN A 81 0.22 18.44 -23.78
N GLN A 82 -1.00 18.05 -24.16
CA GLN A 82 -2.00 17.52 -23.22
C GLN A 82 -1.53 16.29 -22.42
N ASN A 83 -0.43 15.65 -22.84
CA ASN A 83 0.17 14.52 -22.17
C ASN A 83 1.26 14.89 -21.14
N SER A 84 1.59 16.17 -20.96
CA SER A 84 2.60 16.58 -19.98
C SER A 84 2.17 16.20 -18.56
N SER A 85 3.10 15.72 -17.75
CA SER A 85 2.85 15.37 -16.35
C SER A 85 2.30 16.56 -15.54
N LYS A 86 2.78 17.77 -15.85
CA LYS A 86 2.36 19.01 -15.19
C LYS A 86 0.88 19.33 -15.42
N LEU A 87 0.43 19.25 -16.67
CA LEU A 87 -0.99 19.47 -17.01
C LEU A 87 -1.88 18.37 -16.41
N LYS A 88 -1.43 17.11 -16.41
CA LYS A 88 -2.17 16.01 -15.76
C LYS A 88 -2.34 16.28 -14.25
N LEU A 89 -1.28 16.69 -13.54
CA LEU A 89 -1.34 17.03 -12.12
C LEU A 89 -2.23 18.24 -11.86
N GLN A 90 -2.12 19.29 -12.67
CA GLN A 90 -2.97 20.48 -12.56
C GLN A 90 -4.46 20.10 -12.69
N ASN A 91 -4.80 19.26 -13.69
CA ASN A 91 -6.15 18.75 -13.86
C ASN A 91 -6.63 17.92 -12.66
N TRP A 92 -5.77 17.10 -12.06
CA TRP A 92 -6.09 16.32 -10.88
C TRP A 92 -6.35 17.20 -9.66
N MET A 93 -5.49 18.19 -9.40
CA MET A 93 -5.67 19.15 -8.32
C MET A 93 -6.97 19.96 -8.48
N ASN A 94 -7.24 20.47 -9.68
CA ASN A 94 -8.49 21.20 -9.98
C ASN A 94 -9.72 20.30 -9.82
N THR A 95 -9.65 19.07 -10.31
CA THR A 95 -10.75 18.10 -10.14
C THR A 95 -10.99 17.82 -8.67
N PHE A 96 -9.92 17.61 -7.90
CA PHE A 96 -10.01 17.33 -6.47
C PHE A 96 -10.62 18.50 -5.69
N ALA A 97 -10.16 19.73 -5.96
CA ALA A 97 -10.71 20.95 -5.36
C ALA A 97 -12.21 21.13 -5.62
N ASN A 98 -12.71 20.68 -6.77
CA ASN A 98 -14.12 20.75 -7.11
C ASN A 98 -14.97 19.66 -6.42
N ILE A 99 -14.43 18.45 -6.20
CA ILE A 99 -15.20 17.33 -5.63
C ILE A 99 -15.12 17.26 -4.11
N ALA A 100 -14.13 17.90 -3.50
CA ALA A 100 -13.90 17.92 -2.06
C ALA A 100 -13.37 19.27 -1.54
N PRO A 101 -14.06 20.39 -1.83
CA PRO A 101 -13.61 21.72 -1.42
C PRO A 101 -13.39 21.81 0.10
N GLU A 102 -14.21 21.12 0.89
CA GLU A 102 -14.13 21.09 2.36
C GLU A 102 -12.82 20.49 2.89
N ILE A 103 -12.11 19.66 2.10
CA ILE A 103 -10.82 19.11 2.48
C ILE A 103 -9.71 20.13 2.27
N LEU A 104 -9.78 20.92 1.19
CA LEU A 104 -8.71 21.86 0.81
C LEU A 104 -8.84 23.22 1.50
N THR A 105 -10.07 23.62 1.82
CA THR A 105 -10.38 24.83 2.59
C THR A 105 -11.17 24.43 3.82
N PRO A 106 -10.52 23.78 4.81
CA PRO A 106 -11.19 23.38 6.04
C PRO A 106 -11.71 24.61 6.78
N GLN A 107 -12.87 24.49 7.41
CA GLN A 107 -13.30 25.48 8.38
C GLN A 107 -12.36 25.39 9.58
N THR A 108 -11.68 26.49 9.90
CA THR A 108 -10.73 26.54 11.01
C THR A 108 -11.49 26.50 12.33
N ASP A 109 -11.64 25.30 12.89
CA ASP A 109 -11.98 25.09 14.29
C ASP A 109 -10.71 24.70 15.06
N SER A 110 -10.41 25.42 16.14
CA SER A 110 -9.28 25.14 17.02
C SER A 110 -9.31 23.74 17.65
N GLU A 111 -10.46 23.05 17.63
CA GLU A 111 -10.60 21.71 18.20
C GLU A 111 -10.33 20.56 17.19
N THR A 112 -10.03 20.88 15.93
CA THR A 112 -9.77 19.86 14.90
C THR A 112 -8.28 19.69 14.65
N PHE A 113 -7.79 18.47 14.87
CA PHE A 113 -6.45 18.02 14.51
C PHE A 113 -6.43 17.53 13.06
N ARG A 114 -5.40 17.93 12.31
CA ARG A 114 -5.15 17.46 10.93
C ARG A 114 -3.66 17.21 10.74
N GLU A 115 -3.31 16.07 10.16
CA GLU A 115 -1.93 15.75 9.83
C GLU A 115 -1.85 14.90 8.56
N SER A 116 -1.10 15.39 7.56
CA SER A 116 -0.76 14.65 6.35
C SER A 116 0.35 13.63 6.60
N GLU A 117 0.36 12.52 5.86
CA GLU A 117 1.37 11.46 5.97
C GLU A 117 1.52 10.94 7.41
N HIS A 118 0.41 10.84 8.13
CA HIS A 118 0.40 10.45 9.54
C HIS A 118 0.80 8.98 9.69
N PHE A 119 2.00 8.78 10.24
CA PHE A 119 2.61 7.46 10.42
C PHE A 119 2.22 6.83 11.76
N ARG A 120 1.81 5.56 11.73
CA ARG A 120 1.55 4.76 12.93
C ARG A 120 2.18 3.38 12.85
N THR A 121 2.51 2.85 14.03
CA THR A 121 2.97 1.47 14.17
C THR A 121 2.25 0.73 15.27
N LEU A 122 2.01 -0.56 15.05
CA LEU A 122 1.46 -1.46 16.05
C LEU A 122 2.29 -2.75 16.09
N GLN A 123 2.86 -3.06 17.25
CA GLN A 123 3.55 -4.34 17.44
C GLN A 123 2.54 -5.44 17.76
N VAL A 124 2.55 -6.50 16.95
CA VAL A 124 1.78 -7.73 17.18
C VAL A 124 2.74 -8.90 17.14
N GLN A 125 2.99 -9.53 18.29
CA GLN A 125 4.00 -10.59 18.43
C GLN A 125 5.39 -10.10 17.96
N ASN A 126 6.00 -10.80 17.00
CA ASN A 126 7.29 -10.45 16.39
C ASN A 126 7.14 -9.59 15.12
N TYR A 127 5.95 -9.02 14.89
CA TYR A 127 5.67 -8.20 13.72
C TYR A 127 5.41 -6.75 14.13
N LEU A 128 5.96 -5.81 13.37
CA LEU A 128 5.67 -4.39 13.51
C LEU A 128 4.84 -3.95 12.30
N LEU A 129 3.54 -3.78 12.53
CA LEU A 129 2.63 -3.29 11.50
C LEU A 129 2.87 -1.80 11.31
N THR A 130 3.00 -1.37 10.06
CA THR A 130 3.26 0.03 9.69
C THR A 130 2.15 0.52 8.77
N VAL A 131 1.59 1.69 9.07
CA VAL A 131 0.60 2.37 8.23
C VAL A 131 0.95 3.84 8.11
N ILE A 132 0.66 4.42 6.95
CA ILE A 132 0.77 5.85 6.68
C ILE A 132 -0.58 6.29 6.12
N TYR A 133 -1.21 7.24 6.81
CA TYR A 133 -2.47 7.83 6.36
C TYR A 133 -2.15 9.09 5.56
N ASP A 134 -2.66 9.18 4.33
CA ASP A 134 -2.37 10.37 3.51
C ASP A 134 -2.84 11.65 4.20
N LEU A 135 -3.99 11.59 4.88
CA LEU A 135 -4.45 12.64 5.79
C LEU A 135 -5.31 12.05 6.92
N LEU A 136 -4.93 12.36 8.17
CA LEU A 136 -5.73 12.06 9.36
C LEU A 136 -6.42 13.34 9.84
N ILE A 137 -7.74 13.29 10.02
CA ILE A 137 -8.53 14.39 10.60
C ILE A 137 -9.22 13.86 11.85
N ALA A 138 -9.04 14.54 12.97
CA ALA A 138 -9.54 14.10 14.27
C ALA A 138 -10.11 15.27 15.08
N ASN A 139 -11.17 15.01 15.83
CA ASN A 139 -11.69 15.91 16.86
C ASN A 139 -12.07 15.09 18.11
N LYS A 140 -12.62 15.70 19.16
CA LYS A 140 -12.94 14.97 20.41
C LYS A 140 -13.91 13.78 20.22
N SER A 141 -14.74 13.81 19.18
CA SER A 141 -15.83 12.86 18.97
C SER A 141 -15.47 11.77 17.96
N GLU A 142 -14.77 12.11 16.88
CA GLU A 142 -14.50 11.18 15.78
C GLU A 142 -13.14 11.40 15.14
N VAL A 143 -12.68 10.36 14.44
CA VAL A 143 -11.46 10.39 13.63
C VAL A 143 -11.71 9.75 12.27
N GLN A 144 -11.15 10.37 11.23
CA GLN A 144 -11.25 9.88 9.86
C GLN A 144 -9.89 9.86 9.17
N ILE A 145 -9.65 8.76 8.47
CA ILE A 145 -8.52 8.60 7.56
C ILE A 145 -9.02 8.92 6.16
N LEU A 146 -8.27 9.77 5.46
CA LEU A 146 -8.46 10.02 4.04
C LEU A 146 -7.30 9.39 3.28
N ASP A 147 -7.64 8.76 2.16
CA ASP A 147 -6.68 8.06 1.31
C ASP A 147 -6.95 8.43 -0.16
N TRP A 148 -5.94 9.02 -0.79
CA TRP A 148 -6.01 9.53 -2.15
C TRP A 148 -5.70 8.42 -3.14
N LYS A 149 -6.50 8.31 -4.20
CA LYS A 149 -6.32 7.31 -5.25
C LYS A 149 -6.38 7.95 -6.63
N THR A 150 -5.32 7.72 -7.39
CA THR A 150 -5.09 8.34 -8.71
C THR A 150 -5.41 7.42 -9.89
N TYR A 151 -5.91 6.19 -9.66
CA TYR A 151 -6.28 5.29 -10.74
C TYR A 151 -7.62 5.64 -11.41
N ARG A 152 -7.73 5.33 -12.71
CA ARG A 152 -8.91 5.62 -13.55
C ARG A 152 -10.20 4.93 -13.10
N LYS A 153 -10.11 3.69 -12.60
CA LYS A 153 -11.28 2.87 -12.26
C LYS A 153 -11.31 2.52 -10.79
N ALA A 154 -12.30 3.04 -10.08
CA ALA A 154 -12.59 2.67 -8.71
C ALA A 154 -12.87 1.15 -8.59
N PRO A 155 -12.14 0.42 -7.72
CA PRO A 155 -12.54 -0.91 -7.31
C PRO A 155 -13.93 -0.87 -6.65
N SER A 156 -14.65 -1.99 -6.69
CA SER A 156 -15.94 -2.06 -6.01
C SER A 156 -15.79 -1.86 -4.50
N LYS A 157 -16.80 -1.25 -3.86
CA LYS A 157 -16.85 -1.07 -2.39
C LYS A 157 -16.56 -2.37 -1.65
N ARG A 158 -17.12 -3.49 -2.12
CA ARG A 158 -16.87 -4.83 -1.56
C ARG A 158 -15.39 -5.22 -1.65
N LYS A 159 -14.72 -4.98 -2.78
CA LYS A 159 -13.29 -5.31 -2.93
C LYS A 159 -12.43 -4.49 -1.97
N LEU A 160 -12.72 -3.20 -1.82
CA LEU A 160 -12.01 -2.32 -0.88
C LEU A 160 -12.25 -2.73 0.57
N GLN A 161 -13.49 -3.08 0.95
CA GLN A 161 -13.82 -3.51 2.31
C GLN A 161 -12.97 -4.69 2.80
N TYR A 162 -12.65 -5.64 1.91
CA TYR A 162 -11.86 -6.82 2.27
C TYR A 162 -10.35 -6.64 2.07
N ASN A 163 -9.92 -5.55 1.42
CA ASN A 163 -8.51 -5.23 1.20
C ASN A 163 -7.80 -4.93 2.53
N TRP A 164 -6.52 -5.32 2.66
CA TRP A 164 -5.76 -5.04 3.87
C TRP A 164 -5.49 -3.57 4.12
N GLN A 165 -5.53 -2.69 3.12
CA GLN A 165 -5.39 -1.26 3.36
C GLN A 165 -6.53 -0.76 4.26
N THR A 166 -7.80 -0.94 3.85
CA THR A 166 -8.96 -0.58 4.66
C THR A 166 -8.91 -1.22 6.05
N ARG A 167 -8.66 -2.53 6.10
CA ARG A 167 -8.75 -3.29 7.35
C ARG A 167 -7.63 -2.95 8.32
N LEU A 168 -6.39 -2.89 7.84
CA LEU A 168 -5.22 -2.58 8.66
C LEU A 168 -5.25 -1.14 9.12
N TYR A 169 -5.64 -0.19 8.26
CA TYR A 169 -5.65 1.23 8.61
C TYR A 169 -6.63 1.50 9.76
N LEU A 170 -7.88 1.04 9.63
CA LEU A 170 -8.91 1.16 10.67
C LEU A 170 -8.51 0.42 11.95
N TYR A 171 -7.94 -0.79 11.83
CA TYR A 171 -7.51 -1.58 12.99
C TYR A 171 -6.36 -0.92 13.75
N VAL A 172 -5.30 -0.50 13.06
CA VAL A 172 -4.14 0.16 13.70
C VAL A 172 -4.56 1.48 14.34
N LEU A 173 -5.46 2.26 13.72
CA LEU A 173 -5.95 3.49 14.33
C LEU A 173 -6.69 3.19 15.65
N ALA A 174 -7.58 2.19 15.66
CA ALA A 174 -8.29 1.78 16.87
C ALA A 174 -7.33 1.30 17.98
N GLU A 175 -6.29 0.56 17.63
CA GLU A 175 -5.33 0.00 18.59
C GLU A 175 -4.31 1.01 19.13
N THR A 176 -4.20 2.19 18.51
CA THR A 176 -3.16 3.18 18.84
C THR A 176 -3.73 4.55 19.17
N SER A 177 -5.04 4.64 19.40
CA SER A 177 -5.73 5.86 19.81
C SER A 177 -6.82 5.54 20.82
N ASP A 178 -7.37 6.59 21.44
CA ASP A 178 -8.46 6.45 22.41
C ASP A 178 -9.85 6.42 21.76
N TYR A 179 -9.93 6.44 20.43
CA TYR A 179 -11.21 6.41 19.72
C TYR A 179 -11.81 5.00 19.75
N PRO A 180 -13.07 4.85 20.17
CA PRO A 180 -13.76 3.57 20.01
C PRO A 180 -13.92 3.26 18.51
N PRO A 181 -13.92 1.97 18.11
CA PRO A 181 -14.05 1.58 16.71
C PRO A 181 -15.21 2.25 15.96
N GLU A 182 -16.33 2.51 16.63
CA GLU A 182 -17.53 3.14 16.07
C GLU A 182 -17.30 4.60 15.63
N ASN A 183 -16.29 5.26 16.20
CA ASN A 183 -15.96 6.66 15.92
C ASN A 183 -14.80 6.79 14.90
N ILE A 184 -14.39 5.68 14.30
CA ILE A 184 -13.31 5.63 13.31
C ILE A 184 -13.91 5.41 11.93
N SER A 185 -13.43 6.17 10.95
CA SER A 185 -13.78 5.96 9.55
C SER A 185 -12.59 6.10 8.61
N MET A 186 -12.73 5.54 7.42
CA MET A 186 -11.77 5.69 6.33
C MET A 186 -12.51 6.01 5.03
N THR A 187 -12.05 7.01 4.30
CA THR A 187 -12.63 7.42 3.02
C THR A 187 -11.59 7.40 1.93
N TYR A 188 -11.82 6.59 0.91
CA TYR A 188 -11.08 6.65 -0.34
C TYR A 188 -11.60 7.76 -1.22
N TRP A 189 -10.71 8.58 -1.76
CA TRP A 189 -11.02 9.61 -2.75
C TRP A 189 -10.39 9.27 -4.09
N PHE A 190 -11.21 9.20 -5.13
CA PHE A 190 -10.78 8.77 -6.47
C PHE A 190 -10.66 9.96 -7.41
N VAL A 191 -9.46 10.52 -7.47
CA VAL A 191 -9.16 11.78 -8.17
C VAL A 191 -9.40 11.65 -9.67
N GLN A 192 -8.90 10.58 -10.28
CA GLN A 192 -9.00 10.35 -11.73
C GLN A 192 -10.28 9.61 -12.15
N SER A 193 -11.16 9.20 -11.21
CA SER A 193 -12.19 8.24 -11.62
C SER A 193 -13.23 8.84 -12.55
N GLU A 194 -13.32 8.30 -13.77
CA GLU A 194 -14.31 8.69 -14.78
C GLU A 194 -15.71 8.17 -14.42
N THR A 195 -15.80 7.17 -13.54
CA THR A 195 -17.04 6.52 -13.09
C THR A 195 -17.39 6.93 -11.66
N LYS A 196 -18.69 7.10 -11.36
CA LYS A 196 -19.15 7.26 -9.96
C LYS A 196 -18.95 5.94 -9.16
N PRO A 197 -18.71 6.02 -7.84
CA PRO A 197 -18.63 7.23 -7.00
C PRO A 197 -17.22 7.86 -6.96
N LYS A 198 -17.16 9.17 -6.65
CA LYS A 198 -15.90 9.93 -6.49
C LYS A 198 -15.19 9.68 -5.16
N ASN A 199 -15.92 9.17 -4.17
CA ASN A 199 -15.36 8.68 -2.91
C ASN A 199 -16.11 7.44 -2.42
N ILE A 200 -15.48 6.66 -1.54
CA ILE A 200 -16.10 5.52 -0.86
C ILE A 200 -15.68 5.57 0.61
N LYS A 201 -16.65 5.86 1.48
CA LYS A 201 -16.48 5.85 2.95
C LYS A 201 -16.78 4.47 3.54
N PHE A 202 -15.94 4.08 4.50
CA PHE A 202 -16.08 2.93 5.38
C PHE A 202 -16.17 3.42 6.82
N THR A 203 -17.25 3.05 7.51
CA THR A 203 -17.34 3.14 8.97
C THR A 203 -16.78 1.87 9.59
N TYR A 204 -16.36 1.98 10.85
CA TYR A 204 -15.81 0.89 11.62
C TYR A 204 -16.70 0.53 12.83
N SER A 205 -16.46 -0.64 13.41
CA SER A 205 -17.27 -1.18 14.50
C SER A 205 -16.47 -2.21 15.27
N SER A 206 -16.85 -2.44 16.53
CA SER A 206 -16.25 -3.45 17.39
C SER A 206 -16.27 -4.85 16.76
N LEU A 207 -17.33 -5.19 16.01
CA LEU A 207 -17.40 -6.48 15.29
C LEU A 207 -16.37 -6.56 14.16
N GLN A 208 -16.24 -5.52 13.33
CA GLN A 208 -15.22 -5.48 12.26
C GLN A 208 -13.80 -5.49 12.83
N HIS A 209 -13.62 -4.88 14.00
CA HIS A 209 -12.37 -4.86 14.74
C HIS A 209 -11.94 -6.26 15.16
N GLN A 210 -12.79 -6.99 15.90
CA GLN A 210 -12.52 -8.38 16.30
C GLN A 210 -12.30 -9.32 15.11
N GLN A 211 -13.06 -9.15 14.02
CA GLN A 211 -12.85 -9.91 12.79
C GLN A 211 -11.50 -9.61 12.15
N THR A 212 -11.06 -8.36 12.22
CA THR A 212 -9.78 -7.93 11.66
C THR A 212 -8.62 -8.49 12.46
N GLU A 213 -8.65 -8.35 13.78
CA GLU A 213 -7.68 -8.96 14.70
C GLU A 213 -7.55 -10.47 14.45
N LYS A 214 -8.67 -11.20 14.43
CA LYS A 214 -8.67 -12.65 14.20
C LYS A 214 -8.01 -13.03 12.88
N LYS A 215 -8.39 -12.37 11.79
CA LYS A 215 -7.83 -12.67 10.46
C LYS A 215 -6.36 -12.23 10.37
N LEU A 216 -5.96 -11.15 11.03
CA LEU A 216 -4.57 -10.69 11.10
C LEU A 216 -3.70 -11.74 11.81
N ASN A 217 -4.09 -12.15 13.02
CA ASN A 217 -3.40 -13.19 13.78
C ASN A 217 -3.27 -14.51 13.00
N GLN A 218 -4.28 -14.88 12.21
CA GLN A 218 -4.19 -16.04 11.31
C GLN A 218 -3.15 -15.86 10.21
N HIS A 219 -3.04 -14.67 9.60
CA HIS A 219 -2.05 -14.38 8.56
C HIS A 219 -0.64 -14.37 9.13
N LEU A 220 -0.43 -13.71 10.27
CA LEU A 220 0.85 -13.66 10.95
C LEU A 220 1.32 -15.07 11.36
N LYS A 221 0.42 -15.90 11.90
CA LYS A 221 0.73 -17.31 12.24
C LYS A 221 1.14 -18.13 11.01
N LYS A 222 0.48 -17.94 9.85
CA LYS A 222 0.88 -18.60 8.60
C LYS A 222 2.26 -18.12 8.14
N LEU A 223 2.49 -16.81 8.16
CA LEU A 223 3.78 -16.22 7.79
C LEU A 223 4.91 -16.75 8.67
N THR A 224 4.72 -16.80 9.99
CA THR A 224 5.72 -17.35 10.92
C THR A 224 6.10 -18.78 10.54
N LYS A 225 5.10 -19.64 10.28
CA LYS A 225 5.35 -21.02 9.86
C LYS A 225 6.10 -21.11 8.53
N TRP A 226 5.74 -20.28 7.55
CA TRP A 226 6.42 -20.27 6.26
C TRP A 226 7.86 -19.76 6.38
N LEU A 227 8.11 -18.72 7.17
CA LEU A 227 9.46 -18.22 7.44
C LEU A 227 10.34 -19.28 8.12
N GLN A 228 9.81 -19.99 9.12
CA GLN A 228 10.53 -21.08 9.79
C GLN A 228 10.85 -22.23 8.81
N ALA A 229 9.91 -22.60 7.95
CA ALA A 229 10.15 -23.63 6.94
C ALA A 229 11.17 -23.16 5.89
N TYR A 230 11.14 -21.88 5.50
CA TYR A 230 12.08 -21.28 4.57
C TYR A 230 13.50 -21.24 5.08
N GLN A 231 13.69 -20.99 6.38
CA GLN A 231 15.01 -21.13 7.04
C GLN A 231 15.56 -22.57 6.96
N GLN A 232 14.69 -23.56 6.78
CA GLN A 232 15.05 -24.98 6.58
C GLN A 232 15.14 -25.36 5.09
N GLY A 233 15.17 -24.39 4.18
CA GLY A 233 15.26 -24.60 2.73
C GLY A 233 13.93 -24.93 2.05
N LYS A 234 12.78 -24.83 2.74
CA LYS A 234 11.47 -25.05 2.14
C LYS A 234 10.86 -23.75 1.66
N GLU A 235 10.60 -23.67 0.38
CA GLU A 235 9.97 -22.50 -0.19
C GLU A 235 8.49 -22.34 0.24
N PHE A 236 7.98 -21.11 0.19
CA PHE A 236 6.59 -20.74 0.46
C PHE A 236 5.64 -21.44 -0.52
N PRO A 237 4.40 -21.74 -0.10
CA PRO A 237 3.46 -22.42 -0.97
C PRO A 237 3.11 -21.58 -2.20
N GLN A 238 2.99 -22.25 -3.35
CA GLN A 238 2.39 -21.65 -4.53
C GLN A 238 0.86 -21.63 -4.41
N VAL A 239 0.21 -20.73 -5.14
CA VAL A 239 -1.24 -20.75 -5.31
C VAL A 239 -1.70 -21.98 -6.12
N PRO A 240 -2.98 -22.39 -6.03
CA PRO A 240 -3.52 -23.50 -6.82
C PRO A 240 -3.35 -23.31 -8.34
N GLN A 241 -3.32 -24.42 -9.07
CA GLN A 241 -3.29 -24.40 -10.54
C GLN A 241 -4.55 -23.74 -11.13
N GLY A 242 -4.36 -22.98 -12.21
CA GLY A 242 -5.42 -22.16 -12.81
C GLY A 242 -5.72 -20.85 -12.08
N SER A 243 -4.96 -20.49 -11.04
CA SER A 243 -5.11 -19.19 -10.38
C SER A 243 -4.90 -18.04 -11.34
N LYS A 244 -5.89 -17.14 -11.44
CA LYS A 244 -5.82 -15.94 -12.29
C LYS A 244 -4.69 -14.98 -11.90
N HIS A 245 -4.21 -15.05 -10.66
CA HIS A 245 -3.05 -14.26 -10.21
C HIS A 245 -1.78 -14.58 -11.00
N CYS A 246 -1.65 -15.81 -11.52
CA CYS A 246 -0.48 -16.23 -12.30
C CYS A 246 -0.44 -15.61 -13.70
N ASN A 247 -1.58 -15.25 -14.29
CA ASN A 247 -1.68 -14.74 -15.67
C ASN A 247 -0.89 -13.43 -15.88
N TYR A 248 -0.72 -12.66 -14.81
CA TYR A 248 -0.06 -11.35 -14.81
C TYR A 248 1.14 -11.33 -13.85
N CYS A 249 1.60 -12.51 -13.41
CA CYS A 249 2.69 -12.62 -12.45
C CYS A 249 4.04 -12.67 -13.17
N GLN A 250 4.88 -11.67 -12.91
CA GLN A 250 6.28 -11.61 -13.35
C GLN A 250 7.15 -12.81 -12.93
N TYR A 251 6.71 -13.62 -11.96
CA TYR A 251 7.41 -14.83 -11.52
C TYR A 251 6.74 -16.13 -12.00
N ALA A 252 5.78 -16.05 -12.93
CA ALA A 252 5.05 -17.23 -13.41
C ALA A 252 5.99 -18.30 -13.96
N SER A 253 7.05 -17.91 -14.69
CA SER A 253 8.10 -18.80 -15.19
C SER A 253 8.78 -19.60 -14.07
N ARG A 254 9.22 -18.92 -13.02
CA ARG A 254 9.85 -19.53 -11.82
C ARG A 254 8.91 -20.50 -11.10
N CYS A 255 7.60 -20.26 -11.20
CA CYS A 255 6.59 -21.12 -10.60
C CYS A 255 6.09 -22.23 -11.56
N GLN A 256 6.62 -22.32 -12.78
CA GLN A 256 6.15 -23.21 -13.85
C GLN A 256 4.66 -22.99 -14.17
N ARG A 257 4.26 -21.72 -14.23
CA ARG A 257 2.86 -21.26 -14.46
C ARG A 257 2.69 -20.46 -15.75
N ILE A 258 3.66 -20.48 -16.66
CA ILE A 258 3.47 -19.86 -17.98
C ILE A 258 2.43 -20.68 -18.75
N SER A 259 1.36 -20.02 -19.20
CA SER A 259 0.47 -20.55 -20.22
C SER A 259 1.19 -20.45 -21.57
N GLY A 260 1.21 -21.51 -22.38
CA GLY A 260 2.01 -21.67 -23.62
C GLY A 260 1.83 -20.63 -24.74
N ASN A 261 1.17 -19.50 -24.50
CA ASN A 261 1.09 -18.36 -25.43
C ASN A 261 2.06 -17.21 -25.05
N ALA A 262 2.91 -17.37 -24.03
CA ALA A 262 3.91 -16.37 -23.63
C ALA A 262 5.36 -16.83 -23.89
N GLU A 263 5.56 -17.77 -24.82
CA GLU A 263 6.89 -18.29 -25.17
C GLU A 263 7.70 -17.35 -26.07
N GLU A 264 7.10 -16.32 -26.68
CA GLU A 264 7.82 -15.41 -27.60
C GLU A 264 8.57 -14.24 -26.94
N GLN A 265 8.54 -14.06 -25.61
CA GLN A 265 9.19 -12.89 -24.97
C GLN A 265 10.08 -13.19 -23.75
N ILE A 266 10.30 -14.46 -23.38
CA ILE A 266 11.04 -14.81 -22.15
C ILE A 266 12.41 -15.45 -22.46
N SER A 267 12.83 -15.48 -23.72
CA SER A 267 14.21 -15.88 -24.04
C SER A 267 15.15 -14.69 -23.85
N GLN A 268 16.08 -14.89 -22.92
CA GLN A 268 17.29 -14.10 -22.65
C GLN A 268 17.20 -13.01 -21.59
N ASP A 269 17.02 -13.38 -20.30
CA ASP A 269 17.94 -12.82 -19.30
C ASP A 269 18.03 -13.63 -17.98
N LEU A 270 19.16 -14.33 -17.90
CA LEU A 270 20.04 -14.48 -16.74
C LEU A 270 19.66 -15.40 -15.58
N LEU A 271 20.20 -16.62 -15.71
CA LEU A 271 20.92 -17.36 -14.67
C LEU A 271 21.97 -16.48 -13.95
N ARG A 272 21.90 -16.37 -12.61
CA ARG A 272 22.94 -16.84 -11.66
C ARG A 272 22.53 -16.51 -10.21
N THR A 273 22.61 -17.52 -9.36
CA THR A 273 22.51 -17.47 -7.90
C THR A 273 23.79 -16.89 -7.28
N ASP A 274 23.66 -16.05 -6.26
CA ASP A 274 24.50 -16.19 -5.07
C ASP A 274 23.73 -15.80 -3.80
N SER A 275 23.80 -16.68 -2.81
CA SER A 275 22.98 -16.67 -1.60
C SER A 275 23.66 -15.89 -0.48
N LYS A 276 23.15 -14.70 -0.19
CA LYS A 276 23.27 -14.05 1.13
C LYS A 276 21.92 -13.47 1.53
N LEU A 277 21.28 -14.12 2.49
CA LEU A 277 20.08 -13.63 3.18
C LEU A 277 20.43 -12.34 3.91
N ILE A 278 19.86 -11.22 3.45
CA ILE A 278 20.02 -9.91 4.11
C ILE A 278 18.63 -9.31 4.39
N ASN A 279 18.35 -9.25 5.68
CA ASN A 279 17.60 -8.22 6.41
C ASN A 279 16.34 -7.61 5.77
N LEU A 280 15.17 -8.11 6.21
CA LEU A 280 13.84 -7.51 6.00
C LEU A 280 13.66 -6.12 6.67
N ALA A 281 14.68 -5.59 7.36
CA ALA A 281 14.63 -4.27 7.99
C ALA A 281 14.70 -3.08 7.03
N ASN A 282 15.13 -3.28 5.78
CA ASN A 282 15.43 -2.18 4.83
C ASN A 282 14.57 -2.22 3.56
N ILE A 283 13.32 -2.66 3.62
CA ILE A 283 12.40 -2.47 2.50
C ILE A 283 11.95 -1.01 2.53
N GLN A 284 12.60 -0.16 1.73
CA GLN A 284 11.99 1.09 1.28
C GLN A 284 10.70 0.74 0.56
N GLU A 285 9.59 1.31 1.04
CA GLU A 285 8.33 1.22 0.33
C GLU A 285 8.49 1.88 -1.04
N VAL A 286 8.21 1.13 -2.10
CA VAL A 286 7.84 1.72 -3.37
C VAL A 286 6.38 2.14 -3.18
N PRO A 287 6.03 3.43 -3.34
CA PRO A 287 4.64 3.84 -3.30
C PRO A 287 3.85 3.03 -4.33
N LEU A 288 2.77 2.40 -3.84
CA LEU A 288 1.80 1.67 -4.67
C LEU A 288 0.92 2.62 -5.48
#